data_AF-A0A2I4CIU9-F1
#
_entry.id   AF-A0A2I4CIU9-F1
#
_cell.length_a   1.000
_cell.length_b   1.000
_cell.length_c   1.000
_cell.angle_alpha   90.00
_cell.angle_beta   90.00
_cell.angle_gamma   90.00
#
_symmetry.space_group_name_H-M   'P 1'
#
loop_
_entity.id
_entity.type
_entity.pdbx_description
1 polymer ?
#
loop_
_entity_poly.entity_id
_entity_poly.type
_entity_poly.pdbx_seq_one_letter_code
_entity_poly.pdbx_strand_id
1 'polypeptide(L)'
;MESSDDDTLSERSCVSEPSFRSERSGGSLSPCTSGLVGPPGDTLPWNLSKHERRKRKSQDSVLDPAERAVVRVADERDRVQKKTFTKWVNKHLIKAQRHITDLYEDLRDGHNLISLLEVLSGETLPREKGRMRFHKLQNVQIALDFLKHRQVKLVNIRNDDIADGNPKLTLGLIWTIILHFQISDIQVNGQSDDMTAKEKL
;
A
#
# COMPACT_ATOMS: atom_id res chain seq x y z
N MET A 1 -42.27 -52.75 26.85
CA MET A 1 -41.82 -52.09 25.61
C MET A 1 -40.42 -51.60 25.92
N GLU A 2 -39.42 -52.48 25.99
CA GLU A 2 -38.66 -53.07 24.84
C GLU A 2 -38.01 -51.95 24.01
N SER A 3 -36.73 -51.94 23.63
CA SER A 3 -35.50 -52.76 23.81
C SER A 3 -34.34 -51.85 23.31
N SER A 4 -33.11 -51.87 23.87
CA SER A 4 -31.88 -52.57 23.39
C SER A 4 -31.50 -52.24 21.93
N ASP A 5 -30.25 -51.94 21.51
CA ASP A 5 -28.92 -52.57 21.70
C ASP A 5 -27.79 -51.57 21.30
N ASP A 6 -26.65 -51.48 22.00
CA ASP A 6 -25.35 -52.23 21.87
C ASP A 6 -24.43 -51.67 20.75
N ASP A 7 -23.35 -50.93 21.06
CA ASP A 7 -21.97 -51.36 21.37
C ASP A 7 -21.16 -51.86 20.14
N THR A 8 -20.03 -51.21 19.84
CA THR A 8 -18.86 -51.87 19.21
C THR A 8 -17.59 -51.03 19.40
N LEU A 9 -16.78 -51.43 20.39
CA LEU A 9 -15.33 -51.25 20.45
C LEU A 9 -14.63 -52.42 19.73
N SER A 10 -13.58 -52.14 18.96
CA SER A 10 -12.41 -53.03 18.72
C SER A 10 -11.44 -52.34 17.77
N GLU A 11 -10.16 -52.11 18.05
CA GLU A 11 -9.04 -52.91 18.59
C GLU A 11 -7.98 -53.09 17.48
N ARG A 12 -6.75 -52.68 17.84
CA ARG A 12 -5.44 -53.30 17.56
C ARG A 12 -5.00 -53.58 16.11
N SER A 13 -3.75 -53.23 15.81
CA SER A 13 -2.67 -54.23 15.81
C SER A 13 -1.27 -53.60 15.72
N CYS A 14 -0.40 -54.03 16.64
CA CYS A 14 1.06 -54.10 16.52
C CYS A 14 1.42 -55.03 15.33
N VAL A 15 2.59 -55.10 14.70
CA VAL A 15 3.97 -55.43 15.11
C VAL A 15 4.76 -55.37 13.78
N SER A 16 6.04 -54.98 13.67
CA SER A 16 7.20 -55.89 13.83
C SER A 16 8.51 -55.15 13.50
N GLU A 17 9.51 -55.28 14.37
CA GLU A 17 10.96 -55.33 14.07
C GLU A 17 11.32 -56.79 13.68
N PRO A 18 12.51 -57.17 13.10
CA PRO A 18 13.83 -56.92 13.73
C PRO A 18 15.12 -56.91 12.85
N SER A 19 16.19 -56.37 13.46
CA SER A 19 17.60 -56.86 13.55
C SER A 19 18.46 -57.13 12.29
N PHE A 20 19.68 -56.58 12.23
CA PHE A 20 20.93 -57.35 12.47
C PHE A 20 22.20 -56.46 12.50
N ARG A 21 23.10 -56.83 13.43
CA ARG A 21 24.42 -56.26 13.74
C ARG A 21 25.43 -56.29 12.57
N SER A 22 26.45 -55.44 12.62
CA SER A 22 27.85 -55.88 12.58
C SER A 22 28.84 -54.80 13.07
N GLU A 23 30.06 -55.23 13.35
CA GLU A 23 31.03 -54.75 14.34
C GLU A 23 32.21 -53.92 13.76
N ARG A 24 32.70 -52.98 14.58
CA ARG A 24 34.13 -52.80 15.00
C ARG A 24 35.21 -52.36 13.98
N SER A 25 35.94 -51.28 14.33
CA SER A 25 37.41 -51.26 14.60
C SER A 25 38.14 -49.98 14.16
N GLY A 26 39.05 -49.50 15.03
CA GLY A 26 40.28 -48.74 14.70
C GLY A 26 40.10 -47.23 14.47
N GLY A 27 40.85 -46.30 15.05
CA GLY A 27 42.17 -46.39 15.66
C GLY A 27 43.17 -45.49 14.92
N SER A 28 43.25 -44.23 15.35
CA SER A 28 44.46 -43.39 15.48
C SER A 28 45.15 -42.70 14.28
N LEU A 29 45.71 -41.53 14.62
CA LEU A 29 46.82 -40.74 14.05
C LEU A 29 46.55 -39.74 12.91
N SER A 30 46.56 -38.45 13.28
CA SER A 30 47.23 -37.37 12.50
C SER A 30 48.75 -37.40 12.82
N PRO A 31 49.64 -36.55 12.24
CA PRO A 31 49.46 -35.53 11.19
C PRO A 31 50.57 -35.56 10.10
N CYS A 32 50.31 -35.01 8.92
CA CYS A 32 51.39 -34.59 8.01
C CYS A 32 51.16 -33.16 7.53
N THR A 33 52.13 -32.32 7.88
CA THR A 33 52.34 -30.93 7.49
C THR A 33 52.83 -30.84 6.05
N SER A 34 52.21 -30.02 5.21
CA SER A 34 52.94 -29.27 4.17
C SER A 34 52.06 -28.12 3.69
N GLY A 35 52.54 -26.89 3.89
CA GLY A 35 51.91 -25.70 3.34
C GLY A 35 51.97 -25.71 1.81
N LEU A 36 50.83 -25.47 1.19
CA LEU A 36 50.72 -24.94 -0.17
C LEU A 36 49.85 -23.70 -0.07
N VAL A 37 50.51 -22.54 -0.12
CA VAL A 37 49.86 -21.25 -0.28
C VAL A 37 49.26 -21.22 -1.69
N GLY A 38 47.95 -21.44 -1.78
CA GLY A 38 47.16 -21.22 -2.99
C GLY A 38 46.75 -19.75 -3.15
N PRO A 39 46.36 -19.31 -4.37
CA PRO A 39 46.10 -17.91 -4.69
C PRO A 39 44.83 -17.38 -3.99
N PRO A 40 44.68 -16.05 -3.82
CA PRO A 40 43.54 -15.47 -3.13
C PRO A 40 42.34 -15.42 -4.08
N GLY A 41 41.51 -16.44 -4.05
CA GLY A 41 40.29 -16.49 -4.85
C GLY A 41 39.37 -17.57 -4.32
N ASP A 42 38.09 -17.27 -4.19
CA ASP A 42 36.99 -18.24 -4.00
C ASP A 42 36.64 -18.65 -2.56
N THR A 43 36.80 -17.75 -1.58
CA THR A 43 36.09 -17.95 -0.29
C THR A 43 34.61 -17.60 -0.45
N LEU A 44 33.79 -18.62 -0.72
CA LEU A 44 32.33 -18.52 -0.71
C LEU A 44 31.84 -17.95 0.65
N PRO A 45 30.77 -17.13 0.67
CA PRO A 45 30.43 -16.25 1.81
C PRO A 45 30.08 -16.96 3.12
N TRP A 46 29.90 -18.28 3.11
CA TRP A 46 29.64 -19.10 4.28
C TRP A 46 30.91 -19.60 4.99
N ASN A 47 32.09 -19.45 4.36
CA ASN A 47 33.40 -19.84 4.91
C ASN A 47 34.11 -18.70 5.68
N LEU A 48 33.48 -17.53 5.83
CA LEU A 48 34.01 -16.40 6.58
C LEU A 48 33.79 -16.58 8.10
N SER A 49 34.75 -16.13 8.91
CA SER A 49 34.63 -16.21 10.37
C SER A 49 33.40 -15.42 10.87
N LYS A 50 32.83 -15.82 12.02
CA LYS A 50 31.66 -15.14 12.61
C LYS A 50 31.89 -13.63 12.79
N HIS A 51 33.13 -13.21 13.05
CA HIS A 51 33.51 -11.80 13.19
C HIS A 51 33.52 -11.07 11.83
N GLU A 52 34.03 -11.68 10.76
CA GLU A 52 34.00 -11.11 9.41
C GLU A 52 32.58 -11.04 8.83
N ARG A 53 31.74 -12.04 9.13
CA ARG A 53 30.33 -12.06 8.76
C ARG A 53 29.52 -10.98 9.48
N ARG A 54 29.85 -10.71 10.76
CA ARG A 54 29.28 -9.58 11.52
C ARG A 54 29.77 -8.22 11.02
N LYS A 55 31.05 -8.09 10.66
CA LYS A 55 31.61 -6.84 10.10
C LYS A 55 30.95 -6.47 8.76
N ARG A 56 30.69 -7.46 7.90
CA ARG A 56 29.93 -7.27 6.64
C ARG A 56 28.49 -6.85 6.89
N LYS A 57 27.82 -7.43 7.90
CA LYS A 57 26.43 -7.08 8.23
C LYS A 57 26.26 -5.64 8.76
N SER A 58 27.31 -5.03 9.32
CA SER A 58 27.30 -3.62 9.73
C SER A 58 27.56 -2.64 8.58
N GLN A 59 28.20 -3.08 7.48
CA GLN A 59 28.58 -2.22 6.36
C GLN A 59 27.51 -2.18 5.24
N ASP A 60 26.58 -3.15 5.25
CA ASP A 60 25.55 -3.36 4.21
C ASP A 60 24.25 -2.57 4.45
N SER A 61 24.24 -1.60 5.38
CA SER A 61 23.05 -0.77 5.69
C SER A 61 23.14 0.67 5.16
N VAL A 62 24.21 0.98 4.42
CA VAL A 62 24.44 2.29 3.83
C VAL A 62 24.09 2.20 2.36
N LEU A 63 22.87 2.61 1.98
CA LEU A 63 22.44 2.73 0.58
C LEU A 63 23.57 3.28 -0.30
N ASP A 64 23.79 2.73 -1.50
CA ASP A 64 24.78 3.26 -2.44
C ASP A 64 24.49 4.75 -2.71
N PRO A 65 25.50 5.64 -2.85
CA PRO A 65 25.31 6.98 -3.40
C PRO A 65 24.26 7.12 -4.52
N ALA A 66 24.18 6.16 -5.44
CA ALA A 66 23.17 6.12 -6.50
C ALA A 66 21.74 5.90 -5.96
N GLU A 67 21.54 4.94 -5.06
CA GLU A 67 20.25 4.70 -4.41
C GLU A 67 19.80 5.91 -3.59
N ARG A 68 20.73 6.55 -2.86
CA ARG A 68 20.44 7.80 -2.13
C ARG A 68 20.05 8.94 -3.07
N ALA A 69 20.65 9.03 -4.26
CA ALA A 69 20.28 10.03 -5.25
C ALA A 69 18.85 9.80 -5.78
N VAL A 70 18.49 8.54 -6.06
CA VAL A 70 17.15 8.16 -6.52
C VAL A 70 16.09 8.50 -5.46
N VAL A 71 16.34 8.17 -4.19
CA VAL A 71 15.43 8.51 -3.07
C VAL A 71 15.24 10.02 -2.96
N ARG A 72 16.31 10.81 -3.00
CA ARG A 72 16.20 12.29 -2.94
C ARG A 72 15.38 12.88 -4.09
N VAL A 73 15.54 12.34 -5.30
CA VAL A 73 14.78 12.79 -6.47
C VAL A 73 13.30 12.43 -6.32
N ALA A 74 12.98 11.23 -5.80
CA ALA A 74 11.61 10.82 -5.54
C ALA A 74 10.94 11.73 -4.49
N ASP A 75 11.62 12.01 -3.38
CA ASP A 75 11.11 12.90 -2.32
C ASP A 75 10.83 14.31 -2.84
N GLU A 76 11.70 14.85 -3.70
CA GLU A 76 11.49 16.18 -4.28
C GLU A 76 10.29 16.20 -5.22
N ARG A 77 10.10 15.14 -6.03
CA ARG A 77 8.92 15.02 -6.90
C ARG A 77 7.62 14.97 -6.08
N ASP A 78 7.61 14.19 -5.01
CA ASP A 78 6.44 14.07 -4.13
C ASP A 78 6.14 15.40 -3.42
N ARG A 79 7.19 16.11 -2.99
CA ARG A 79 7.07 17.45 -2.40
C ARG A 79 6.49 18.47 -3.40
N VAL A 80 6.98 18.47 -4.64
CA VAL A 80 6.48 19.37 -5.69
C VAL A 80 5.02 19.03 -6.04
N GLN A 81 4.68 17.75 -6.12
CA GLN A 81 3.31 17.30 -6.38
C GLN A 81 2.36 17.73 -5.25
N LYS A 82 2.70 17.45 -3.99
CA LYS A 82 1.93 17.89 -2.82
C LYS A 82 1.70 19.40 -2.85
N LYS A 83 2.75 20.19 -3.11
CA LYS A 83 2.66 21.66 -3.17
C LYS A 83 1.74 22.12 -4.29
N THR A 84 1.81 21.48 -5.46
CA THR A 84 0.96 21.80 -6.62
C THR A 84 -0.50 21.51 -6.31
N PHE A 85 -0.81 20.34 -5.76
CA PHE A 85 -2.17 19.97 -5.38
C PHE A 85 -2.71 20.86 -4.25
N THR A 86 -1.88 21.19 -3.26
CA THR A 86 -2.28 22.11 -2.17
C THR A 86 -2.69 23.48 -2.72
N LYS A 87 -1.89 24.04 -3.64
CA LYS A 87 -2.23 25.31 -4.32
C LYS A 87 -3.52 25.20 -5.12
N TRP A 88 -3.70 24.10 -5.84
CA TRP A 88 -4.90 23.86 -6.62
C TRP A 88 -6.14 23.79 -5.73
N VAL A 89 -6.10 23.02 -4.64
CA VAL A 89 -7.19 22.93 -3.68
C VAL A 89 -7.51 24.31 -3.09
N ASN A 90 -6.48 25.06 -2.65
CA ASN A 90 -6.67 26.40 -2.08
C ASN A 90 -7.25 27.42 -3.08
N LYS A 91 -6.92 27.31 -4.38
CA LYS A 91 -7.53 28.15 -5.44
C LYS A 91 -9.06 28.01 -5.47
N HIS A 92 -9.58 26.84 -5.15
CA HIS A 92 -11.02 26.59 -5.09
C HIS A 92 -11.60 26.89 -3.70
N LEU A 93 -10.95 26.41 -2.63
CA LEU A 93 -11.46 26.58 -1.26
C LEU A 93 -11.60 28.04 -0.81
N ILE A 94 -10.79 28.96 -1.37
CA ILE A 94 -10.93 30.40 -1.07
C ILE A 94 -12.32 30.94 -1.42
N LYS A 95 -13.01 30.36 -2.42
CA LYS A 95 -14.39 30.72 -2.79
C LYS A 95 -15.41 30.35 -1.72
N ALA A 96 -15.08 29.38 -0.87
CA ALA A 96 -15.86 28.97 0.29
C ALA A 96 -15.24 29.46 1.62
N GLN A 97 -14.34 30.46 1.57
CA GLN A 97 -13.63 31.02 2.73
C GLN A 97 -12.88 29.96 3.57
N ARG A 98 -12.34 28.94 2.90
CA ARG A 98 -11.56 27.85 3.52
C ARG A 98 -10.15 27.82 2.96
N HIS A 99 -9.24 27.23 3.73
CA HIS A 99 -7.83 27.09 3.37
C HIS A 99 -7.23 25.85 4.02
N ILE A 100 -6.32 25.18 3.33
CA ILE A 100 -5.51 24.09 3.85
C ILE A 100 -4.02 24.45 3.82
N THR A 101 -3.30 24.04 4.86
CA THR A 101 -1.86 24.21 5.01
C THR A 101 -1.13 22.90 4.74
N ASP A 102 -1.65 21.79 5.28
CA ASP A 102 -1.14 20.45 5.01
C ASP A 102 -2.24 19.58 4.38
N LEU A 103 -2.02 19.21 3.12
CA LEU A 103 -2.91 18.34 2.36
C LEU A 103 -3.24 17.01 3.05
N TYR A 104 -2.30 16.44 3.81
CA TYR A 104 -2.47 15.11 4.44
C TYR A 104 -3.20 15.17 5.78
N GLU A 105 -3.23 16.34 6.41
CA GLU A 105 -3.89 16.54 7.71
C GLU A 105 -5.24 17.23 7.54
N ASP A 106 -5.29 18.30 6.77
CA ASP A 106 -6.45 19.19 6.72
C ASP A 106 -7.62 18.64 5.89
N LEU A 107 -7.44 17.49 5.22
CA LEU A 107 -8.50 16.78 4.50
C LEU A 107 -9.14 15.65 5.32
N ARG A 108 -8.54 15.27 6.45
CA ARG A 108 -8.89 14.06 7.21
C ARG A 108 -10.27 14.09 7.86
N ASP A 109 -10.79 15.27 8.16
CA ASP A 109 -12.13 15.42 8.74
C ASP A 109 -13.25 15.40 7.69
N GLY A 110 -12.90 15.41 6.39
CA GLY A 110 -13.79 15.43 5.25
C GLY A 110 -14.43 16.78 4.95
N HIS A 111 -14.37 17.77 5.82
CA HIS A 111 -15.07 19.04 5.61
C HIS A 111 -14.51 19.86 4.46
N ASN A 112 -13.19 19.86 4.30
CA ASN A 112 -12.53 20.56 3.18
C ASN A 112 -12.75 19.81 1.85
N LEU A 113 -12.83 18.48 1.86
CA LEU A 113 -13.20 17.69 0.67
C LEU A 113 -14.63 18.01 0.21
N ILE A 114 -15.59 18.01 1.14
CA ILE A 114 -16.98 18.37 0.82
C ILE A 114 -17.03 19.79 0.24
N SER A 115 -16.40 20.76 0.90
CA SER A 115 -16.40 22.16 0.43
C SER A 115 -15.75 22.32 -0.95
N LEU A 116 -14.68 21.57 -1.22
CA LEU A 116 -14.04 21.56 -2.52
C LEU A 116 -14.99 21.04 -3.59
N LEU A 117 -15.69 19.93 -3.33
CA LEU A 117 -16.65 19.35 -4.27
C LEU A 117 -17.83 20.29 -4.51
N GLU A 118 -18.38 20.93 -3.48
CA GLU A 118 -19.46 21.92 -3.61
C GLU A 118 -19.04 23.10 -4.51
N VAL A 119 -17.81 23.60 -4.34
CA VAL A 119 -17.27 24.70 -5.17
C VAL A 119 -17.05 24.26 -6.62
N LEU A 120 -16.66 23.01 -6.85
CA LEU A 120 -16.38 22.49 -8.19
C LEU A 120 -17.67 22.15 -8.96
N SER A 121 -18.66 21.56 -8.28
CA SER A 121 -19.91 21.12 -8.89
C SER A 121 -21.02 22.17 -8.88
N GLY A 122 -20.96 23.14 -7.97
CA GLY A 122 -22.05 24.08 -7.69
C GLY A 122 -23.21 23.47 -6.88
N GLU A 123 -23.08 22.22 -6.41
CA GLU A 123 -24.11 21.54 -5.61
C GLU A 123 -23.80 21.60 -4.11
N THR A 124 -24.82 21.59 -3.27
CA THR A 124 -24.67 21.52 -1.81
C THR A 124 -24.68 20.07 -1.33
N LEU A 125 -23.73 19.70 -0.47
CA LEU A 125 -23.59 18.34 0.04
C LEU A 125 -23.92 18.26 1.54
N PRO A 126 -24.44 17.11 2.03
CA PRO A 126 -24.68 16.93 3.46
C PRO A 126 -23.38 16.90 4.26
N ARG A 127 -23.46 17.20 5.57
CA ARG A 127 -22.31 17.21 6.48
C ARG A 127 -22.69 16.65 7.83
N GLU A 128 -21.95 15.64 8.29
CA GLU A 128 -22.06 15.17 9.66
C GLU A 128 -21.35 16.10 10.62
N LYS A 129 -22.05 16.41 11.72
CA LYS A 129 -21.54 17.27 12.78
C LYS A 129 -20.97 16.42 13.90
N GLY A 130 -19.71 16.66 14.26
CA GLY A 130 -19.08 16.03 15.41
C GLY A 130 -17.57 15.96 15.27
N ARG A 131 -16.90 15.56 16.35
CA ARG A 131 -15.42 15.51 16.41
C ARG A 131 -14.84 14.11 16.47
N MET A 132 -15.67 13.10 16.76
CA MET A 132 -15.23 11.71 16.83
C MET A 132 -14.84 11.17 15.46
N ARG A 133 -13.97 10.16 15.42
CA ARG A 133 -13.52 9.50 14.17
C ARG A 133 -14.69 9.03 13.30
N PHE A 134 -15.79 8.56 13.91
CA PHE A 134 -17.01 8.20 13.18
C PHE A 134 -17.53 9.33 12.28
N HIS A 135 -17.63 10.56 12.80
CA HIS A 135 -18.10 11.71 12.01
C HIS A 135 -17.12 12.06 10.88
N LYS A 136 -15.80 11.95 11.14
CA LYS A 136 -14.77 12.16 10.10
C LYS A 136 -14.92 11.15 8.95
N LEU A 137 -15.02 9.86 9.29
CA LEU A 137 -15.23 8.80 8.31
C LEU A 137 -16.49 9.01 7.48
N GLN A 138 -17.58 9.47 8.12
CA GLN A 138 -18.84 9.72 7.44
C GLN A 138 -18.76 10.95 6.52
N ASN A 139 -18.11 12.03 6.93
CA ASN A 139 -17.88 13.19 6.06
C ASN A 139 -17.00 12.84 4.84
N VAL A 140 -15.95 12.04 5.04
CA VAL A 140 -15.15 11.54 3.91
C VAL A 140 -16.01 10.63 3.01
N GLN A 141 -16.82 9.75 3.60
CA GLN A 141 -17.71 8.85 2.86
C GLN A 141 -18.68 9.63 1.95
N ILE A 142 -19.30 10.70 2.45
CA ILE A 142 -20.17 11.58 1.67
C ILE A 142 -19.44 12.12 0.43
N ALA A 143 -18.20 12.59 0.59
CA ALA A 143 -17.40 13.09 -0.53
C ALA A 143 -17.06 11.99 -1.55
N LEU A 144 -16.70 10.78 -1.09
CA LEU A 144 -16.40 9.65 -1.98
C LEU A 144 -17.64 9.16 -2.71
N ASP A 145 -18.78 9.09 -2.05
CA ASP A 145 -20.02 8.66 -2.67
C ASP A 145 -20.51 9.69 -3.68
N PHE A 146 -20.40 10.98 -3.42
CA PHE A 146 -20.68 12.02 -4.41
C PHE A 146 -19.89 11.80 -5.71
N LEU A 147 -18.59 11.50 -5.60
CA LEU A 147 -17.75 11.19 -6.75
C LEU A 147 -18.22 9.92 -7.49
N LYS A 148 -18.57 8.85 -6.77
CA LYS A 148 -19.10 7.62 -7.39
C LYS A 148 -20.43 7.85 -8.10
N HIS A 149 -21.34 8.64 -7.53
CA HIS A 149 -22.61 8.99 -8.16
C HIS A 149 -22.40 9.74 -9.48
N ARG A 150 -21.33 10.53 -9.58
CA ARG A 150 -20.87 11.17 -10.82
C ARG A 150 -19.99 10.26 -11.71
N GLN A 151 -20.07 8.95 -11.52
CA GLN A 151 -19.36 7.93 -12.30
C GLN A 151 -17.82 8.01 -12.23
N VAL A 152 -17.27 8.67 -11.21
CA VAL A 152 -15.82 8.71 -10.97
C VAL A 152 -15.34 7.38 -10.40
N LYS A 153 -14.35 6.77 -11.04
CA LYS A 153 -13.76 5.49 -10.61
C LYS A 153 -12.74 5.71 -9.49
N LEU A 154 -13.13 5.40 -8.26
CA LEU A 154 -12.27 5.41 -7.08
C LEU A 154 -11.72 3.99 -6.82
N VAL A 155 -10.62 3.64 -7.48
CA VAL A 155 -9.98 2.33 -7.31
C VAL A 155 -9.10 2.34 -6.06
N ASN A 156 -9.36 1.43 -5.13
CA ASN A 156 -8.56 1.23 -3.90
C ASN A 156 -8.45 2.47 -3.00
N ILE A 157 -9.48 3.30 -2.95
CA ILE A 157 -9.56 4.42 -2.00
C ILE A 157 -10.79 4.22 -1.12
N ARG A 158 -10.56 4.07 0.18
CA ARG A 158 -11.62 4.00 1.20
C ARG A 158 -11.66 5.28 2.03
N ASN A 159 -12.72 5.43 2.83
CA ASN A 159 -12.87 6.60 3.68
C ASN A 159 -11.87 6.64 4.85
N ASP A 160 -11.49 5.48 5.39
CA ASP A 160 -10.51 5.37 6.47
C ASP A 160 -9.09 5.72 6.00
N ASP A 161 -8.73 5.38 4.77
CA ASP A 161 -7.44 5.77 4.17
C ASP A 161 -7.22 7.28 4.21
N ILE A 162 -8.27 8.04 3.92
CA ILE A 162 -8.24 9.50 3.89
C ILE A 162 -8.38 10.08 5.30
N ALA A 163 -9.28 9.53 6.12
CA ALA A 163 -9.46 10.01 7.49
C ALA A 163 -8.22 9.77 8.38
N ASP A 164 -7.45 8.72 8.09
CA ASP A 164 -6.19 8.42 8.78
C ASP A 164 -4.98 9.12 8.13
N GLY A 165 -5.15 9.78 6.98
CA GLY A 165 -4.16 10.66 6.37
C GLY A 165 -3.11 9.94 5.51
N ASN A 166 -3.47 8.83 4.85
CA ASN A 166 -2.55 8.10 3.97
C ASN A 166 -2.09 9.02 2.82
N PRO A 167 -0.79 9.41 2.75
CA PRO A 167 -0.33 10.42 1.79
C PRO A 167 -0.57 10.02 0.33
N LYS A 168 -0.29 8.75 -0.01
CA LYS A 168 -0.39 8.24 -1.39
C LYS A 168 -1.84 8.22 -1.87
N LEU A 169 -2.75 7.74 -1.02
CA LEU A 169 -4.17 7.65 -1.36
C LEU A 169 -4.84 9.04 -1.33
N THR A 170 -4.39 9.95 -0.46
CA THR A 170 -4.83 11.34 -0.45
C THR A 170 -4.43 12.08 -1.73
N LEU A 171 -3.18 11.94 -2.17
CA LEU A 171 -2.74 12.48 -3.46
C LEU A 171 -3.52 11.87 -4.62
N GLY A 172 -3.73 10.55 -4.60
CA GLY A 172 -4.54 9.85 -5.59
C GLY A 172 -5.96 10.37 -5.69
N LEU A 173 -6.62 10.62 -4.55
CA LEU A 173 -7.96 11.18 -4.50
C LEU A 173 -8.01 12.59 -5.11
N ILE A 174 -7.11 13.49 -4.70
CA ILE A 174 -7.07 14.85 -5.23
C ILE A 174 -6.77 14.86 -6.73
N TRP A 175 -5.85 14.00 -7.19
CA TRP A 175 -5.58 13.82 -8.61
C TRP A 175 -6.84 13.38 -9.38
N THR A 176 -7.58 12.40 -8.87
CA THR A 176 -8.83 11.95 -9.48
C THR A 176 -9.87 13.08 -9.56
N ILE A 177 -10.00 13.90 -8.51
CA ILE A 177 -10.89 15.07 -8.52
C ILE A 177 -10.47 16.08 -9.60
N ILE A 178 -9.17 16.39 -9.69
CA ILE A 178 -8.63 17.31 -10.71
C ILE A 178 -8.94 16.79 -12.12
N LEU A 179 -8.65 15.51 -12.38
CA LEU A 179 -8.90 14.90 -13.69
C LEU A 179 -10.37 15.06 -14.10
N HIS A 180 -11.29 14.74 -13.19
CA HIS A 180 -12.72 14.81 -13.48
C HIS A 180 -13.21 16.24 -13.74
N PHE A 181 -12.93 17.17 -12.82
CA PHE A 181 -13.55 18.51 -12.89
C PHE A 181 -12.80 19.53 -13.74
N GLN A 182 -11.51 19.31 -14.04
CA GLN A 182 -10.75 20.27 -14.84
C GLN A 182 -10.41 19.75 -16.23
N ILE A 183 -10.25 18.44 -16.40
CA ILE A 183 -9.77 17.87 -17.66
C ILE A 183 -10.91 17.23 -18.44
N SER A 184 -11.86 16.55 -17.79
CA SER A 184 -13.03 15.97 -18.46
C SER A 184 -14.10 17.00 -18.85
N ASP A 185 -14.27 18.10 -18.11
CA ASP A 185 -15.21 19.18 -18.48
C ASP A 185 -14.81 19.92 -19.79
N ILE A 186 -13.55 19.83 -20.21
CA ILE A 186 -13.11 20.38 -21.51
C ILE A 186 -13.74 19.60 -22.67
N GLN A 187 -14.09 18.31 -22.47
CA GLN A 187 -14.75 17.50 -23.51
C GLN A 187 -16.27 17.74 -23.57
N VAL A 188 -16.91 18.07 -22.44
CA VAL A 188 -18.37 18.27 -22.37
C VAL A 188 -18.79 19.63 -22.93
N ASN A 189 -17.93 20.66 -22.84
CA ASN A 189 -18.26 21.99 -23.36
C ASN A 189 -18.02 22.13 -24.89
N GLY A 190 -17.64 21.05 -25.58
CA GLY A 190 -17.31 21.04 -27.01
C GLY A 190 -17.93 19.91 -27.83
N GLN A 191 -18.77 19.06 -27.24
CA GLN A 191 -19.49 18.00 -27.96
C GLN A 191 -20.99 18.19 -27.78
N SER A 192 -21.62 18.83 -28.76
CA SER A 192 -23.05 18.68 -28.99
C SER A 192 -23.33 17.22 -29.38
N ASP A 193 -23.95 16.48 -28.49
CA ASP A 193 -24.57 15.17 -28.77
C ASP A 193 -25.79 15.34 -29.69
N ASP A 194 -25.57 15.78 -30.93
CA ASP A 194 -26.58 15.69 -31.97
C ASP A 194 -25.98 15.16 -33.27
N MET A 195 -25.98 13.83 -33.38
CA MET A 195 -26.23 13.14 -34.65
C MET A 195 -27.06 11.89 -34.31
N THR A 196 -28.37 12.12 -34.34
CA THR A 196 -29.43 11.12 -34.21
C THR A 196 -29.29 10.00 -35.26
N ALA A 197 -29.78 8.82 -34.88
CA ALA A 197 -29.81 7.54 -35.56
C ALA A 197 -29.82 7.57 -37.10
N LYS A 198 -28.96 6.70 -37.67
CA LYS A 198 -28.95 6.29 -39.09
C LYS A 198 -30.37 6.18 -39.65
N GLU A 199 -30.60 7.00 -40.65
CA GLU A 199 -31.78 7.05 -41.50
C GLU A 199 -32.12 5.66 -42.05
N LYS A 200 -33.42 5.36 -42.02
CA LYS A 200 -34.03 4.43 -42.96
C LYS A 200 -33.78 4.97 -44.37
N LEU A 201 -33.16 4.17 -45.23
CA LEU A 201 -33.50 3.92 -46.63
C LEU A 201 -32.69 2.74 -47.15
#